data_AF-A0A8X7YN94-F1
#
_entry.id   AF-A0A8X7YN94-F1
#
_cell.length_a   1.000
_cell.length_b   1.000
_cell.length_c   1.000
_cell.angle_alpha   90.00
_cell.angle_beta   90.00
_cell.angle_gamma   90.00
#
_symmetry.space_group_name_H-M   'P 1'
#
loop_
_entity.id
_entity.type
_entity.pdbx_description
1 polymer ?
#
loop_
_entity_poly.entity_id
_entity_poly.type
_entity_poly.pdbx_seq_one_letter_code
_entity_poly.pdbx_strand_id
1 'polypeptide(L)'
;MFKKAIEAKSHQRLSGADRKKLKRTIRDRFPRASDADIDALLPPKAEITVSKFVNRVHVYGVEGNFPMFFDVDGRGSEIFPTVFALWKVPEMLPSFILKGGEVSQFVIGGADLMFPGISIPAEGLPSFLVGEPWAVKVPGNPAPIAVGSTTMSTAEALKAGLRGKALRITHYYRDLLWESVEGHYVPNAGFLEDVVFEDPVFLSSAPVPDSSESSGDSSNQENVGVDNKEVGELADVKDPISDSHPTSKTQLDSDTDTVEQVTKAVGGFKVTKNIAADESTTVVEEQHTLSAEDVDAYLDKCLLQALHTTVNDKDLPMPGSTLW
;
A
#
# COMPACT_ATOMS: atom_id res chain seq x y z
N MET A 1 -5.25 3.29 -19.08
CA MET A 1 -6.09 3.79 -20.20
C MET A 1 -6.50 5.24 -20.00
N PHE A 2 -7.01 5.63 -18.82
CA PHE A 2 -7.44 7.00 -18.52
C PHE A 2 -6.25 7.96 -18.25
N LYS A 3 -5.30 8.06 -19.19
CA LYS A 3 -4.09 8.92 -19.12
C LYS A 3 -4.26 10.28 -19.85
N LYS A 4 -5.43 10.53 -20.43
CA LYS A 4 -5.83 11.82 -21.02
C LYS A 4 -7.25 12.12 -20.58
N ALA A 5 -7.60 13.40 -20.45
CA ALA A 5 -8.96 13.80 -20.07
C ALA A 5 -9.98 13.16 -21.03
N ILE A 6 -11.01 12.53 -20.47
CA ILE A 6 -12.11 11.92 -21.22
C ILE A 6 -13.40 12.43 -20.63
N GLU A 7 -14.13 13.24 -21.39
CA GLU A 7 -15.43 13.76 -20.95
C GLU A 7 -16.53 12.71 -21.12
N ALA A 8 -17.44 12.65 -20.14
CA ALA A 8 -18.63 11.83 -20.21
C ALA A 8 -19.64 12.49 -21.19
N LYS A 9 -19.91 11.82 -22.31
CA LYS A 9 -20.89 12.24 -23.31
C LYS A 9 -22.33 12.17 -22.79
N SER A 10 -22.63 11.21 -21.90
CA SER A 10 -23.89 11.16 -21.16
C SER A 10 -23.77 10.36 -19.87
N HIS A 11 -24.56 10.74 -18.87
CA HIS A 11 -24.76 9.99 -17.64
C HIS A 11 -26.24 9.57 -17.56
N GLN A 12 -26.52 8.34 -17.14
CA GLN A 12 -27.88 7.81 -17.06
C GLN A 12 -28.01 6.65 -16.05
N ARG A 13 -29.17 6.52 -15.40
CA ARG A 13 -29.53 5.34 -14.61
C ARG A 13 -29.72 4.12 -15.52
N LEU A 14 -29.37 2.92 -15.05
CA LEU A 14 -29.58 1.66 -15.76
C LEU A 14 -30.98 1.07 -15.50
N SER A 15 -31.59 0.50 -16.55
CA SER A 15 -32.88 -0.19 -16.41
C SER A 15 -32.77 -1.45 -15.54
N GLY A 16 -33.91 -1.95 -15.04
CA GLY A 16 -33.95 -3.23 -14.32
C GLY A 16 -33.49 -4.43 -15.16
N ALA A 17 -33.55 -4.35 -16.49
CA ALA A 17 -33.02 -5.37 -17.38
C ALA A 17 -31.50 -5.23 -17.55
N ASP A 18 -31.00 -4.01 -17.77
CA ASP A 18 -29.56 -3.75 -17.96
C ASP A 18 -28.76 -4.05 -16.70
N ARG A 19 -29.29 -3.72 -15.51
CA ARG A 19 -28.65 -4.10 -14.23
C ARG A 19 -28.50 -5.63 -14.09
N LYS A 20 -29.50 -6.40 -14.51
CA LYS A 20 -29.42 -7.88 -14.52
C LYS A 20 -28.44 -8.40 -15.56
N LYS A 21 -28.39 -7.78 -16.76
CA LYS A 21 -27.41 -8.10 -17.81
C LYS A 21 -25.98 -7.83 -17.32
N LEU A 22 -25.72 -6.65 -16.75
CA LEU A 22 -24.42 -6.24 -16.22
C LEU A 22 -23.92 -7.21 -15.16
N LYS A 23 -24.74 -7.52 -14.13
CA LYS A 23 -24.37 -8.50 -13.10
C LYS A 23 -24.07 -9.89 -13.67
N ARG A 24 -24.81 -10.34 -14.68
CA ARG A 24 -24.50 -11.58 -15.39
C ARG A 24 -23.15 -11.50 -16.09
N THR A 25 -22.88 -10.46 -16.89
CA THR A 25 -21.60 -10.29 -17.58
C THR A 25 -20.42 -10.22 -16.59
N ILE A 26 -20.60 -9.59 -15.43
CA ILE A 26 -19.60 -9.57 -14.35
C ILE A 26 -19.35 -10.98 -13.80
N ARG A 27 -20.39 -11.73 -13.42
CA ARG A 27 -20.26 -13.12 -12.94
C ARG A 27 -19.60 -14.04 -13.98
N ASP A 28 -20.07 -13.96 -15.22
CA ASP A 28 -19.60 -14.78 -16.34
C ASP A 28 -18.13 -14.45 -16.70
N ARG A 29 -17.60 -13.27 -16.33
CA ARG A 29 -16.22 -12.81 -16.57
C ARG A 29 -15.27 -12.99 -15.36
N PHE A 30 -15.78 -12.94 -14.13
CA PHE A 30 -14.98 -12.98 -12.89
C PHE A 30 -15.39 -14.13 -11.94
N PRO A 31 -15.17 -15.40 -12.32
CA PRO A 31 -15.65 -16.56 -11.56
C PRO A 31 -14.99 -16.78 -10.18
N ARG A 32 -14.06 -15.89 -9.77
CA ARG A 32 -13.47 -15.87 -8.42
C ARG A 32 -14.32 -15.09 -7.42
N ALA A 33 -15.13 -14.14 -7.89
CA ALA A 33 -16.04 -13.37 -7.05
C ALA A 33 -17.36 -14.13 -6.86
N SER A 34 -17.84 -14.20 -5.62
CA SER A 34 -19.15 -14.76 -5.30
C SER A 34 -20.29 -13.81 -5.66
N ASP A 35 -21.52 -14.31 -5.65
CA ASP A 35 -22.70 -13.45 -5.79
C ASP A 35 -22.80 -12.41 -4.65
N ALA A 36 -22.28 -12.70 -3.46
CA ALA A 36 -22.24 -11.76 -2.35
C ALA A 36 -21.24 -10.62 -2.61
N ASP A 37 -20.09 -10.90 -3.22
CA ASP A 37 -19.10 -9.89 -3.60
C ASP A 37 -19.64 -8.96 -4.70
N ILE A 38 -20.32 -9.53 -5.71
CA ILE A 38 -20.96 -8.76 -6.78
C ILE A 38 -22.11 -7.90 -6.23
N ASP A 39 -22.84 -8.38 -5.23
CA ASP A 39 -23.88 -7.62 -4.54
C ASP A 39 -23.31 -6.57 -3.56
N ALA A 40 -22.13 -6.76 -2.98
CA ALA A 40 -21.44 -5.75 -2.17
C ALA A 40 -20.90 -4.58 -3.02
N LEU A 41 -20.47 -4.86 -4.25
CA LEU A 41 -20.04 -3.85 -5.22
C LEU A 41 -21.22 -3.14 -5.91
N LEU A 42 -22.27 -3.88 -6.26
CA LEU A 42 -23.45 -3.37 -6.98
C LEU A 42 -24.74 -3.81 -6.27
N PRO A 43 -25.17 -3.18 -5.17
CA PRO A 43 -26.31 -3.69 -4.38
C PRO A 43 -27.61 -3.81 -5.19
N PRO A 44 -28.37 -4.92 -5.06
CA PRO A 44 -29.51 -5.22 -5.93
C PRO A 44 -30.68 -4.22 -5.77
N LYS A 45 -30.73 -3.50 -4.65
CA LYS A 45 -31.72 -2.44 -4.38
C LYS A 45 -31.25 -1.03 -4.79
N ALA A 46 -29.95 -0.84 -5.06
CA ALA A 46 -29.39 0.48 -5.31
C ALA A 46 -29.65 0.96 -6.75
N GLU A 47 -29.65 2.28 -6.93
CA GLU A 47 -29.62 2.90 -8.25
C GLU A 47 -28.20 2.76 -8.83
N ILE A 48 -28.10 2.07 -9.97
CA ILE A 48 -26.82 1.86 -10.67
C ILE A 48 -26.84 2.75 -11.91
N THR A 49 -25.78 3.51 -12.09
CA THR A 49 -25.62 4.47 -13.19
C THR A 49 -24.63 3.95 -14.23
N VAL A 50 -24.66 4.55 -15.42
CA VAL A 50 -23.61 4.42 -16.42
C VAL A 50 -23.24 5.79 -16.99
N SER A 51 -21.96 6.14 -16.88
CA SER A 51 -21.33 7.25 -17.59
C SER A 51 -20.74 6.73 -18.91
N LYS A 52 -21.19 7.29 -20.03
CA LYS A 52 -20.77 6.90 -21.38
C LYS A 52 -19.82 7.96 -21.93
N PHE A 53 -18.63 7.56 -22.33
CA PHE A 53 -17.56 8.46 -22.78
C PHE A 53 -17.45 8.49 -24.32
N VAL A 54 -16.85 9.55 -24.85
CA VAL A 54 -16.73 9.77 -26.32
C VAL A 54 -16.00 8.62 -27.03
N ASN A 55 -15.05 7.98 -26.35
CA ASN A 55 -14.28 6.83 -26.83
C ASN A 55 -15.02 5.46 -26.73
N ARG A 56 -16.34 5.46 -26.48
CA ARG A 56 -17.24 4.30 -26.26
C ARG A 56 -17.09 3.59 -24.91
N VAL A 57 -16.23 4.06 -24.02
CA VAL A 57 -16.12 3.48 -22.67
C VAL A 57 -17.41 3.69 -21.90
N HIS A 58 -17.84 2.66 -21.18
CA HIS A 58 -18.94 2.75 -20.22
C HIS A 58 -18.38 2.52 -18.81
N VAL A 59 -18.53 3.50 -17.92
CA VAL A 59 -18.18 3.35 -16.49
C VAL A 59 -19.47 3.15 -15.71
N TYR A 60 -19.50 2.14 -14.85
CA TYR A 60 -20.64 1.73 -14.03
C TYR A 60 -20.34 1.94 -12.54
N GLY A 61 -21.28 2.56 -11.83
CA GLY A 61 -21.19 2.81 -10.40
C GLY A 61 -22.55 2.78 -9.72
N VAL A 62 -22.55 2.77 -8.39
CA VAL A 62 -23.74 3.09 -7.61
C VAL A 62 -23.89 4.61 -7.58
N GLU A 63 -25.13 5.11 -7.60
CA GLU A 63 -25.36 6.56 -7.57
C GLU A 63 -24.82 7.20 -6.27
N GLY A 64 -24.19 8.38 -6.38
CA GLY A 64 -23.51 9.05 -5.27
C GLY A 64 -22.32 8.29 -4.66
N ASN A 65 -21.72 7.35 -5.40
CA ASN A 65 -20.65 6.47 -4.93
C ASN A 65 -19.54 6.29 -5.98
N PHE A 66 -18.39 5.76 -5.55
CA PHE A 66 -17.26 5.43 -6.42
C PHE A 66 -17.66 4.52 -7.61
N PRO A 67 -17.05 4.69 -8.80
CA PRO A 67 -17.23 3.79 -9.93
C PRO A 67 -16.65 2.42 -9.60
N MET A 68 -17.37 1.35 -9.92
CA MET A 68 -17.02 -0.03 -9.54
C MET A 68 -16.52 -0.85 -10.73
N PHE A 69 -17.02 -0.60 -11.94
CA PHE A 69 -16.61 -1.30 -13.16
C PHE A 69 -16.48 -0.35 -14.33
N PHE A 70 -15.66 -0.70 -15.32
CA PHE A 70 -15.63 -0.05 -16.61
C PHE A 70 -15.51 -1.05 -17.75
N ASP A 71 -16.15 -0.75 -18.87
CA ASP A 71 -16.19 -1.56 -20.09
C ASP A 71 -15.51 -0.77 -21.22
N VAL A 72 -14.43 -1.34 -21.76
CA VAL A 72 -13.50 -0.68 -22.69
C VAL A 72 -14.09 -0.51 -24.09
N ASP A 73 -14.93 -1.45 -24.55
CA ASP A 73 -15.51 -1.42 -25.89
C ASP A 73 -16.99 -0.99 -25.93
N GLY A 74 -17.62 -0.93 -24.75
CA GLY A 74 -19.02 -0.56 -24.56
C GLY A 74 -20.01 -1.67 -24.93
N ARG A 75 -19.52 -2.89 -25.17
CA ARG A 75 -20.31 -4.07 -25.59
C ARG A 75 -20.46 -5.10 -24.47
N GLY A 76 -19.65 -4.98 -23.42
CA GLY A 76 -19.51 -5.96 -22.33
C GLY A 76 -18.46 -7.03 -22.58
N SER A 77 -17.59 -6.89 -23.59
CA SER A 77 -16.54 -7.86 -23.92
C SER A 77 -15.29 -7.66 -23.05
N GLU A 78 -14.85 -6.40 -22.93
CA GLU A 78 -13.66 -5.98 -22.19
C GLU A 78 -14.07 -5.17 -20.95
N ILE A 79 -14.88 -5.79 -20.07
CA ILE A 79 -15.20 -5.26 -18.75
C ILE A 79 -14.10 -5.59 -17.72
N PHE A 80 -13.81 -4.63 -16.83
CA PHE A 80 -12.86 -4.70 -15.72
C PHE A 80 -13.44 -4.04 -14.46
N PRO A 81 -13.08 -4.49 -13.24
CA PRO A 81 -13.33 -3.72 -12.02
C PRO A 81 -12.42 -2.48 -11.96
N THR A 82 -12.82 -1.46 -11.22
CA THR A 82 -11.95 -0.32 -10.85
C THR A 82 -11.00 -0.68 -9.71
N VAL A 83 -9.98 0.16 -9.42
CA VAL A 83 -9.20 0.01 -8.19
C VAL A 83 -10.09 0.10 -6.95
N PHE A 84 -11.10 0.99 -6.94
CA PHE A 84 -12.09 1.09 -5.85
C PHE A 84 -12.87 -0.21 -5.60
N ALA A 85 -13.23 -0.95 -6.66
CA ALA A 85 -13.87 -2.26 -6.51
C ALA A 85 -12.89 -3.33 -6.04
N LEU A 86 -11.66 -3.31 -6.54
CA LEU A 86 -10.58 -4.21 -6.10
C LEU A 86 -10.11 -3.93 -4.67
N TRP A 87 -10.32 -2.74 -4.11
CA TRP A 87 -10.07 -2.46 -2.70
C TRP A 87 -11.17 -3.01 -1.78
N LYS A 88 -12.41 -3.14 -2.29
CA LYS A 88 -13.52 -3.80 -1.59
C LYS A 88 -13.48 -5.33 -1.72
N VAL A 89 -13.07 -5.84 -2.89
CA VAL A 89 -12.99 -7.28 -3.20
C VAL A 89 -11.66 -7.57 -3.92
N PRO A 90 -10.52 -7.68 -3.19
CA PRO A 90 -9.21 -7.90 -3.81
C PRO A 90 -9.09 -9.21 -4.59
N GLU A 91 -9.80 -10.25 -4.14
CA GLU A 91 -9.70 -11.61 -4.68
C GLU A 91 -10.59 -11.85 -5.91
N MET A 92 -11.29 -10.80 -6.39
CA MET A 92 -12.02 -10.83 -7.66
C MET A 92 -11.09 -11.15 -8.86
N LEU A 93 -9.82 -10.74 -8.79
CA LEU A 93 -8.82 -10.96 -9.85
C LEU A 93 -7.53 -11.60 -9.31
N PRO A 94 -6.89 -12.50 -10.09
CA PRO A 94 -5.50 -12.86 -9.83
C PRO A 94 -4.59 -11.62 -9.96
N SER A 95 -3.53 -11.56 -9.15
CA SER A 95 -2.66 -10.39 -9.03
C SER A 95 -1.20 -10.74 -9.34
N PHE A 96 -0.53 -9.92 -10.15
CA PHE A 96 0.93 -9.90 -10.19
C PHE A 96 1.46 -9.06 -9.03
N ILE A 97 2.44 -9.59 -8.30
CA ILE A 97 3.17 -8.83 -7.26
C ILE A 97 4.35 -8.14 -7.93
N LEU A 98 4.56 -6.85 -7.68
CA LEU A 98 5.75 -6.14 -8.16
C LEU A 98 7.03 -6.61 -7.45
N LYS A 99 8.19 -6.40 -8.06
CA LYS A 99 9.49 -6.75 -7.47
C LYS A 99 9.88 -5.87 -6.26
N GLY A 100 9.35 -4.66 -6.20
CA GLY A 100 9.57 -3.68 -5.13
C GLY A 100 8.57 -2.52 -5.26
N GLY A 101 8.43 -1.70 -4.21
CA GLY A 101 7.51 -0.56 -4.20
C GLY A 101 7.87 0.50 -5.24
N GLU A 102 9.15 0.66 -5.52
CA GLU A 102 9.71 1.62 -6.49
C GLU A 102 9.25 1.33 -7.92
N VAL A 103 8.86 0.09 -8.23
CA VAL A 103 8.33 -0.28 -9.56
C VAL A 103 6.93 0.28 -9.78
N SER A 104 6.17 0.57 -8.71
CA SER A 104 4.80 1.10 -8.80
C SER A 104 4.75 2.47 -9.50
N GLN A 105 5.77 3.31 -9.34
CA GLN A 105 5.85 4.65 -9.95
C GLN A 105 5.67 4.60 -11.48
N PHE A 106 6.16 3.54 -12.13
CA PHE A 106 6.01 3.38 -13.58
C PHE A 106 4.60 2.92 -13.96
N VAL A 107 3.98 2.07 -13.14
CA VAL A 107 2.62 1.56 -13.34
C VAL A 107 1.59 2.67 -13.14
N ILE A 108 1.75 3.49 -12.08
CA ILE A 108 0.88 4.66 -11.85
C ILE A 108 1.30 5.88 -12.67
N GLY A 109 2.52 5.89 -13.22
CA GLY A 109 2.88 6.69 -14.39
C GLY A 109 2.18 6.24 -15.68
N GLY A 110 1.34 5.20 -15.63
CA GLY A 110 0.57 4.69 -16.76
C GLY A 110 1.38 3.96 -17.83
N ALA A 111 2.51 3.34 -17.46
CA ALA A 111 3.22 2.38 -18.29
C ALA A 111 2.63 0.98 -18.18
N ASP A 112 2.84 0.15 -19.21
CA ASP A 112 2.46 -1.27 -19.16
C ASP A 112 3.47 -2.08 -18.32
N LEU A 113 2.97 -3.05 -17.55
CA LEU A 113 3.81 -3.90 -16.70
C LEU A 113 4.62 -4.88 -17.54
N MET A 114 5.94 -4.89 -17.34
CA MET A 114 6.89 -5.78 -17.98
C MET A 114 7.29 -6.91 -17.02
N PHE A 115 7.53 -8.12 -17.52
CA PHE A 115 7.90 -9.28 -16.69
C PHE A 115 9.10 -9.04 -15.73
N PRO A 116 10.18 -8.31 -16.10
CA PRO A 116 11.27 -8.03 -15.17
C PRO A 116 10.91 -7.17 -13.94
N GLY A 117 9.73 -6.51 -13.95
CA GLY A 117 9.19 -5.76 -12.81
C GLY A 117 8.30 -6.60 -11.88
N ILE A 118 8.06 -7.88 -12.19
CA ILE A 118 7.22 -8.79 -11.41
C ILE A 118 8.11 -9.61 -10.47
N SER A 119 7.66 -9.78 -9.22
CA SER A 119 8.21 -10.77 -8.31
C SER A 119 7.64 -12.15 -8.67
N ILE A 120 8.52 -13.11 -8.95
CA ILE A 120 8.15 -14.47 -9.34
C ILE A 120 8.50 -15.39 -8.16
N PRO A 121 7.51 -16.08 -7.56
CA PRO A 121 7.76 -16.95 -6.41
C PRO A 121 8.46 -18.24 -6.85
N ALA A 122 8.97 -19.03 -5.89
CA ALA A 122 9.76 -20.23 -6.17
C ALA A 122 8.99 -21.31 -6.94
N GLU A 123 7.67 -21.34 -6.75
CA GLU A 123 6.70 -22.22 -7.42
C GLU A 123 6.40 -21.77 -8.86
N GLY A 124 6.85 -20.59 -9.26
CA GLY A 124 6.60 -19.97 -10.56
C GLY A 124 5.28 -19.19 -10.64
N LEU A 125 5.01 -18.62 -11.81
CA LEU A 125 3.73 -17.95 -12.08
C LEU A 125 2.63 -19.01 -12.36
N PRO A 126 1.38 -18.79 -11.89
CA PRO A 126 0.27 -19.68 -12.23
C PRO A 126 -0.06 -19.61 -13.72
N SER A 127 -0.87 -20.56 -14.20
CA SER A 127 -1.31 -20.60 -15.60
C SER A 127 -2.33 -19.50 -15.90
N PHE A 128 -2.08 -18.73 -16.96
CA PHE A 128 -2.97 -17.73 -17.55
C PHE A 128 -2.85 -17.69 -19.08
N LEU A 129 -3.96 -17.39 -19.75
CA LEU A 129 -4.06 -17.16 -21.18
C LEU A 129 -3.86 -15.67 -21.53
N VAL A 130 -3.89 -15.35 -22.83
CA VAL A 130 -3.84 -13.97 -23.36
C VAL A 130 -5.21 -13.30 -23.20
N GLY A 131 -5.26 -12.03 -22.80
CA GLY A 131 -6.50 -11.26 -22.66
C GLY A 131 -7.31 -11.54 -21.38
N GLU A 132 -6.72 -12.24 -20.41
CA GLU A 132 -7.30 -12.42 -19.08
C GLU A 132 -7.23 -11.14 -18.26
N PRO A 133 -8.25 -10.83 -17.44
CA PRO A 133 -8.22 -9.71 -16.53
C PRO A 133 -7.35 -10.04 -15.32
N TRP A 134 -6.39 -9.18 -15.02
CA TRP A 134 -5.41 -9.37 -13.96
C TRP A 134 -5.13 -8.04 -13.25
N ALA A 135 -4.83 -8.11 -11.96
CA ALA A 135 -4.50 -6.97 -11.11
C ALA A 135 -2.98 -6.88 -10.84
N VAL A 136 -2.54 -5.76 -10.25
CA VAL A 136 -1.16 -5.52 -9.81
C VAL A 136 -1.18 -5.11 -8.34
N LYS A 137 -0.42 -5.79 -7.48
CA LYS A 137 -0.21 -5.47 -6.06
C LYS A 137 1.28 -5.17 -5.79
N VAL A 138 1.56 -4.42 -4.74
CA VAL A 138 2.92 -4.16 -4.23
C VAL A 138 3.25 -5.21 -3.16
N PRO A 139 4.52 -5.66 -2.98
CA PRO A 139 4.91 -6.43 -1.80
C PRO A 139 4.41 -5.77 -0.51
N GLY A 140 3.92 -6.56 0.44
CA GLY A 140 3.40 -6.05 1.71
C GLY A 140 2.13 -5.18 1.64
N ASN A 141 1.54 -4.92 0.46
CA ASN A 141 0.26 -4.19 0.34
C ASN A 141 -0.85 -5.10 -0.23
N PRO A 142 -1.93 -5.38 0.53
CA PRO A 142 -3.00 -6.27 0.06
C PRO A 142 -3.88 -5.64 -1.05
N ALA A 143 -3.86 -4.32 -1.19
CA ALA A 143 -4.73 -3.57 -2.10
C ALA A 143 -4.10 -3.40 -3.51
N PRO A 144 -4.82 -3.73 -4.60
CA PRO A 144 -4.30 -3.52 -5.96
C PRO A 144 -4.10 -2.05 -6.34
N ILE A 145 -2.98 -1.75 -7.00
CA ILE A 145 -2.65 -0.41 -7.52
C ILE A 145 -3.14 -0.19 -8.95
N ALA A 146 -3.35 -1.27 -9.70
CA ALA A 146 -3.74 -1.22 -11.11
C ALA A 146 -4.41 -2.53 -11.57
N VAL A 147 -5.07 -2.44 -12.72
CA VAL A 147 -5.76 -3.53 -13.42
C VAL A 147 -5.44 -3.48 -14.92
N GLY A 148 -5.44 -4.64 -15.57
CA GLY A 148 -5.10 -4.74 -16.98
C GLY A 148 -5.49 -6.07 -17.61
N SER A 149 -5.01 -6.28 -18.84
CA SER A 149 -5.18 -7.51 -19.62
C SER A 149 -3.84 -8.18 -19.87
N THR A 150 -3.72 -9.50 -19.69
CA THR A 150 -2.49 -10.24 -20.02
C THR A 150 -2.17 -10.14 -21.51
N THR A 151 -0.89 -9.96 -21.85
CA THR A 151 -0.45 -9.72 -23.25
C THR A 151 0.30 -10.89 -23.89
N MET A 152 0.57 -11.93 -23.12
CA MET A 152 0.96 -13.27 -23.58
C MET A 152 0.52 -14.29 -22.54
N SER A 153 0.48 -15.58 -22.88
CA SER A 153 0.19 -16.68 -21.95
C SER A 153 1.42 -17.08 -21.12
N THR A 154 1.23 -17.85 -20.04
CA THR A 154 2.36 -18.36 -19.22
C THR A 154 3.35 -19.17 -20.06
N ALA A 155 2.86 -19.97 -21.02
CA ALA A 155 3.72 -20.76 -21.91
C ALA A 155 4.59 -19.89 -22.84
N GLU A 156 4.03 -18.79 -23.37
CA GLU A 156 4.77 -17.83 -24.18
C GLU A 156 5.75 -17.02 -23.32
N ALA A 157 5.35 -16.62 -22.11
CA ALA A 157 6.21 -15.91 -21.16
C ALA A 157 7.44 -16.73 -20.75
N LEU A 158 7.26 -18.01 -20.45
CA LEU A 158 8.36 -18.94 -20.16
C LEU A 158 9.26 -19.14 -21.39
N LYS A 159 8.69 -19.31 -22.58
CA LYS A 159 9.44 -19.41 -23.85
C LYS A 159 10.22 -18.14 -24.18
N ALA A 160 9.71 -16.97 -23.79
CA ALA A 160 10.39 -15.67 -23.94
C ALA A 160 11.45 -15.41 -22.83
N GLY A 161 11.63 -16.33 -21.88
CA GLY A 161 12.54 -16.14 -20.74
C GLY A 161 12.10 -15.03 -19.80
N LEU A 162 10.78 -14.87 -19.61
CA LEU A 162 10.14 -13.87 -18.73
C LEU A 162 10.57 -12.45 -19.07
N ARG A 163 10.45 -12.09 -20.36
CA ARG A 163 10.81 -10.79 -20.93
C ARG A 163 9.69 -10.21 -21.79
N GLY A 164 9.70 -8.89 -21.93
CA GLY A 164 8.64 -8.15 -22.61
C GLY A 164 7.45 -7.84 -21.69
N LYS A 165 6.32 -7.49 -22.32
CA LYS A 165 5.11 -7.03 -21.64
C LYS A 165 4.34 -8.20 -21.03
N ALA A 166 3.99 -8.07 -19.75
CA ALA A 166 3.12 -9.01 -19.04
C ALA A 166 1.67 -8.54 -19.11
N LEU A 167 1.41 -7.29 -18.69
CA LEU A 167 0.07 -6.74 -18.51
C LEU A 167 -0.09 -5.39 -19.22
N ARG A 168 -1.10 -5.28 -20.08
CA ARG A 168 -1.57 -4.02 -20.67
C ARG A 168 -2.44 -3.29 -19.65
N ILE A 169 -2.00 -2.15 -19.11
CA ILE A 169 -2.67 -1.47 -18.00
C ILE A 169 -3.88 -0.67 -18.48
N THR A 170 -5.07 -1.14 -18.10
CA THR A 170 -6.34 -0.50 -18.43
C THR A 170 -6.68 0.59 -17.42
N HIS A 171 -6.45 0.41 -16.13
CA HIS A 171 -6.72 1.44 -15.12
C HIS A 171 -5.77 1.34 -13.93
N TYR A 172 -5.42 2.48 -13.33
CA TYR A 172 -4.45 2.58 -12.23
C TYR A 172 -4.84 3.68 -11.23
N TYR A 173 -4.31 3.57 -10.01
CA TYR A 173 -4.40 4.60 -8.97
C TYR A 173 -3.80 5.92 -9.45
N ARG A 174 -4.51 7.05 -9.25
CA ARG A 174 -4.23 8.37 -9.86
C ARG A 174 -4.25 8.41 -11.39
N ASP A 175 -4.98 7.51 -12.05
CA ASP A 175 -5.47 7.81 -13.41
C ASP A 175 -6.75 8.65 -13.36
N LEU A 176 -7.13 9.25 -14.50
CA LEU A 176 -8.23 10.20 -14.56
C LEU A 176 -9.62 9.57 -14.31
N LEU A 177 -9.75 8.24 -14.18
CA LEU A 177 -10.96 7.61 -13.65
C LEU A 177 -10.94 7.60 -12.10
N TRP A 178 -9.77 7.42 -11.48
CA TRP A 178 -9.64 7.60 -10.03
C TRP A 178 -9.80 9.08 -9.64
N GLU A 179 -9.14 10.00 -10.36
CA GLU A 179 -9.22 11.44 -10.07
C GLU A 179 -10.62 12.04 -10.30
N SER A 180 -11.45 11.41 -11.16
CA SER A 180 -12.83 11.87 -11.46
C SER A 180 -13.83 11.73 -10.31
N VAL A 181 -13.42 11.24 -9.15
CA VAL A 181 -14.29 11.02 -7.99
C VAL A 181 -13.92 11.95 -6.85
N GLU A 182 -14.92 12.63 -6.31
CA GLU A 182 -14.79 13.49 -5.14
C GLU A 182 -14.31 12.68 -3.91
N GLY A 183 -13.48 13.32 -3.07
CA GLY A 183 -12.98 12.73 -1.82
C GLY A 183 -11.80 11.76 -1.96
N HIS A 184 -11.34 11.46 -3.18
CA HIS A 184 -10.02 10.88 -3.48
C HIS A 184 -9.54 9.76 -2.54
N TYR A 185 -10.44 8.80 -2.27
CA TYR A 185 -10.18 7.72 -1.32
C TYR A 185 -8.95 6.86 -1.68
N VAL A 186 -8.20 6.48 -0.64
CA VAL A 186 -7.09 5.52 -0.65
C VAL A 186 -7.31 4.46 0.44
N PRO A 187 -6.87 3.19 0.23
CA PRO A 187 -7.20 2.09 1.15
C PRO A 187 -6.28 2.00 2.38
N ASN A 188 -5.03 2.46 2.29
CA ASN A 188 -4.07 2.50 3.41
C ASN A 188 -2.97 3.54 3.16
N ALA A 189 -2.17 3.83 4.19
CA ALA A 189 -1.08 4.81 4.16
C ALA A 189 0.11 4.44 3.25
N GLY A 190 0.12 3.23 2.65
CA GLY A 190 1.13 2.85 1.66
C GLY A 190 0.93 3.53 0.29
N PHE A 191 -0.24 4.12 0.03
CA PHE A 191 -0.55 4.85 -1.21
C PHE A 191 -0.10 6.32 -1.10
N LEU A 192 1.14 6.60 -1.51
CA LEU A 192 1.68 7.96 -1.60
C LEU A 192 1.37 8.56 -2.98
N GLU A 193 1.79 9.81 -3.20
CA GLU A 193 1.44 10.55 -4.42
C GLU A 193 2.00 9.90 -5.70
N ASP A 194 3.32 9.71 -5.80
CA ASP A 194 3.99 9.20 -7.01
C ASP A 194 4.50 7.75 -6.89
N VAL A 195 4.20 7.07 -5.77
CA VAL A 195 4.65 5.70 -5.49
C VAL A 195 3.71 5.03 -4.48
N VAL A 196 3.54 3.71 -4.60
CA VAL A 196 2.85 2.88 -3.62
C VAL A 196 3.84 1.88 -3.01
N PHE A 197 3.88 1.83 -1.68
CA PHE A 197 4.69 0.92 -0.87
C PHE A 197 3.81 -0.11 -0.13
N GLU A 198 4.44 -0.92 0.71
CA GLU A 198 3.76 -1.82 1.65
C GLU A 198 2.82 -1.08 2.61
N ASP A 199 1.86 -1.80 3.19
CA ASP A 199 0.94 -1.23 4.18
C ASP A 199 1.64 -1.14 5.56
N PRO A 200 1.81 0.07 6.14
CA PRO A 200 2.52 0.22 7.42
C PRO A 200 1.88 -0.56 8.59
N VAL A 201 0.57 -0.86 8.53
CA VAL A 201 -0.11 -1.67 9.54
C VAL A 201 0.30 -3.14 9.45
N PHE A 202 0.64 -3.62 8.24
CA PHE A 202 1.05 -5.00 8.01
C PHE A 202 2.40 -5.31 8.67
N LEU A 203 3.34 -4.36 8.63
CA LEU A 203 4.63 -4.44 9.35
C LEU A 203 4.45 -4.66 10.86
N SER A 204 3.47 -3.97 11.48
CA SER A 204 3.16 -4.12 12.91
C SER A 204 2.50 -5.47 13.28
N SER A 205 2.17 -6.31 12.29
CA SER A 205 1.55 -7.63 12.49
C SER A 205 2.51 -8.80 12.23
N ALA A 206 3.68 -8.54 11.64
CA ALA A 206 4.70 -9.55 11.41
C ALA A 206 5.39 -9.93 12.74
N PRO A 207 5.49 -11.22 13.11
CA PRO A 207 6.25 -11.63 14.28
C PRO A 207 7.75 -11.36 14.03
N VAL A 208 8.37 -10.61 14.94
CA VAL A 208 9.81 -10.35 14.92
C VAL A 208 10.57 -11.68 15.00
N PRO A 209 11.58 -11.94 14.15
CA PRO A 209 12.47 -13.07 14.35
C PRO A 209 13.25 -12.86 15.66
N ASP A 210 12.92 -13.67 16.67
CA ASP A 210 13.45 -13.50 18.02
C ASP A 210 14.97 -13.72 18.03
N SER A 211 15.72 -12.71 18.47
CA SER A 211 17.17 -12.64 18.36
C SER A 211 17.79 -12.46 19.75
N SER A 212 18.00 -13.60 20.41
CA SER A 212 18.63 -13.69 21.74
C SER A 212 19.92 -14.50 21.67
N GLU A 213 21.06 -13.91 22.04
CA GLU A 213 22.36 -14.57 22.02
C GLU A 213 22.74 -15.23 23.36
N SER A 214 23.30 -16.44 23.27
CA SER A 214 24.26 -17.04 24.22
C SER A 214 23.79 -17.48 25.62
N SER A 215 24.65 -18.27 26.29
CA SER A 215 24.50 -18.90 27.62
C SER A 215 23.49 -20.06 27.68
N GLY A 216 23.84 -21.33 27.93
CA GLY A 216 25.15 -21.95 28.16
C GLY A 216 25.32 -22.54 29.56
N ASP A 217 25.08 -23.86 29.71
CA ASP A 217 25.89 -24.77 30.56
C ASP A 217 25.66 -26.24 30.12
N SER A 218 26.23 -27.21 30.85
CA SER A 218 26.68 -28.50 30.34
C SER A 218 26.24 -29.69 31.20
N SER A 219 25.87 -30.83 30.59
CA SER A 219 26.14 -32.18 31.17
C SER A 219 25.88 -33.34 30.19
N ASN A 220 26.87 -34.23 30.05
CA ASN A 220 26.83 -35.72 30.17
C ASN A 220 25.50 -36.46 29.92
N GLN A 221 25.42 -37.63 29.26
CA GLN A 221 26.38 -38.61 28.67
C GLN A 221 25.60 -39.37 27.54
N GLU A 222 26.13 -40.21 26.66
CA GLU A 222 26.93 -41.44 26.82
C GLU A 222 27.83 -41.71 25.58
N ASN A 223 28.58 -42.83 25.57
CA ASN A 223 29.74 -43.05 24.70
C ASN A 223 29.81 -44.48 24.13
N VAL A 224 29.97 -44.62 22.80
CA VAL A 224 30.30 -45.89 22.12
C VAL A 224 31.25 -45.61 20.94
N GLY A 225 32.32 -46.42 20.80
CA GLY A 225 33.34 -46.31 19.75
C GLY A 225 32.88 -46.74 18.34
N VAL A 226 33.76 -46.87 17.33
CA VAL A 226 35.15 -47.38 17.36
C VAL A 226 36.07 -46.69 16.32
N ASP A 227 37.38 -46.73 16.56
CA ASP A 227 38.48 -46.13 15.77
C ASP A 227 38.62 -46.56 14.29
N ASN A 228 39.21 -45.67 13.48
CA ASN A 228 40.55 -45.78 12.85
C ASN A 228 40.84 -44.44 12.10
N LYS A 229 41.93 -43.70 12.37
CA LYS A 229 43.33 -43.85 11.87
C LYS A 229 43.47 -43.82 10.32
N GLU A 230 44.41 -43.07 9.70
CA GLU A 230 45.57 -42.32 10.23
C GLU A 230 46.13 -41.25 9.24
N VAL A 231 46.73 -40.16 9.78
CA VAL A 231 47.88 -39.31 9.28
C VAL A 231 47.84 -38.67 7.86
N GLY A 232 48.39 -37.47 7.60
CA GLY A 232 49.16 -36.51 8.44
C GLY A 232 49.01 -35.06 7.91
N GLU A 233 49.14 -34.02 8.76
CA GLU A 233 50.36 -33.32 9.23
C GLU A 233 50.75 -32.09 8.37
N LEU A 234 50.56 -30.86 8.89
CA LEU A 234 51.56 -29.92 9.50
C LEU A 234 52.29 -29.02 8.46
N ALA A 235 52.74 -27.77 8.71
CA ALA A 235 52.50 -26.75 9.77
C ALA A 235 53.04 -25.37 9.25
N ASP A 236 52.37 -24.22 9.49
CA ASP A 236 52.65 -23.16 10.49
C ASP A 236 53.74 -22.10 10.13
N VAL A 237 53.74 -20.97 10.87
CA VAL A 237 54.83 -19.99 11.18
C VAL A 237 54.75 -18.54 10.61
N LYS A 238 54.06 -17.67 11.39
CA LYS A 238 54.41 -16.28 11.88
C LYS A 238 54.70 -15.08 10.94
N ASP A 239 53.94 -13.99 11.11
CA ASP A 239 54.24 -12.74 11.88
C ASP A 239 55.71 -12.25 12.05
N PRO A 240 56.03 -10.93 12.29
CA PRO A 240 55.24 -9.93 13.06
C PRO A 240 55.38 -8.41 12.65
N ILE A 241 54.99 -7.46 13.56
CA ILE A 241 55.39 -6.01 13.68
C ILE A 241 54.70 -5.01 12.69
N SER A 242 54.26 -3.76 13.02
CA SER A 242 53.93 -2.96 14.24
C SER A 242 53.34 -1.56 13.77
N ASP A 243 52.98 -0.49 14.50
CA ASP A 243 52.87 -0.10 15.94
C ASP A 243 52.02 1.21 16.13
N SER A 244 51.81 1.65 17.38
CA SER A 244 51.62 3.04 17.88
C SER A 244 50.26 3.80 17.85
N HIS A 245 49.81 4.20 19.04
CA HIS A 245 49.01 5.42 19.34
C HIS A 245 49.96 6.56 19.83
N PRO A 246 49.48 7.83 19.99
CA PRO A 246 49.15 8.28 21.36
C PRO A 246 47.96 9.28 21.48
N THR A 247 47.63 9.62 22.74
CA THR A 247 46.46 10.40 23.20
C THR A 247 46.78 11.86 23.51
N SER A 248 45.77 12.76 23.61
CA SER A 248 45.72 13.88 24.58
C SER A 248 44.31 14.48 24.77
N LYS A 249 44.12 15.28 25.83
CA LYS A 249 42.83 15.87 26.32
C LYS A 249 42.96 17.38 26.60
N THR A 250 41.82 18.05 26.89
CA THR A 250 41.56 19.34 27.62
C THR A 250 40.52 20.12 26.81
N GLN A 251 39.23 20.28 27.16
CA GLN A 251 38.53 20.66 28.41
C GLN A 251 38.65 22.15 28.80
N LEU A 252 37.54 22.88 28.69
CA LEU A 252 37.22 24.08 29.48
C LEU A 252 35.69 24.25 29.51
N ASP A 253 35.12 24.61 30.66
CA ASP A 253 33.68 24.53 30.95
C ASP A 253 33.03 25.93 31.13
N SER A 254 31.74 26.08 30.82
CA SER A 254 30.87 27.18 31.29
C SER A 254 29.37 26.92 31.02
N ASP A 255 28.65 26.34 31.99
CA ASP A 255 27.55 26.98 32.76
C ASP A 255 26.85 28.23 32.12
N THR A 256 25.51 28.39 32.12
CA THR A 256 24.39 27.54 32.64
C THR A 256 23.02 27.92 32.01
N ASP A 257 21.98 27.12 32.30
CA ASP A 257 20.55 27.47 32.44
C ASP A 257 19.76 28.16 31.29
N THR A 258 19.00 27.37 30.51
CA THR A 258 17.62 27.73 30.10
C THR A 258 16.74 26.59 29.56
N VAL A 259 17.26 25.40 29.25
CA VAL A 259 16.62 24.45 28.30
C VAL A 259 15.95 23.21 28.96
N GLU A 260 15.30 23.36 30.12
CA GLU A 260 14.59 22.23 30.77
C GLU A 260 13.20 22.59 31.32
N GLN A 261 12.21 22.83 30.44
CA GLN A 261 10.81 22.87 30.88
C GLN A 261 9.71 22.54 29.84
N VAL A 262 10.01 22.41 28.54
CA VAL A 262 8.96 22.32 27.49
C VAL A 262 8.64 20.89 27.04
N THR A 263 9.54 19.91 27.24
CA THR A 263 9.42 18.55 26.67
C THR A 263 8.55 17.56 27.47
N LYS A 264 7.85 18.00 28.53
CA LYS A 264 7.23 17.12 29.54
C LYS A 264 5.69 17.06 29.50
N ALA A 265 5.08 17.15 28.31
CA ALA A 265 3.62 17.24 28.15
C ALA A 265 2.98 16.22 27.18
N VAL A 266 3.74 15.40 26.46
CA VAL A 266 3.21 14.37 25.51
C VAL A 266 3.67 12.97 25.94
N GLY A 267 3.50 12.67 27.21
CA GLY A 267 4.15 11.54 27.90
C GLY A 267 3.23 10.67 28.75
N GLY A 268 1.95 10.53 28.40
CA GLY A 268 1.10 9.55 29.08
C GLY A 268 -0.40 9.66 28.84
N PHE A 269 -0.96 8.72 28.07
CA PHE A 269 -2.08 7.94 28.58
C PHE A 269 -1.97 6.49 28.09
N LYS A 270 -2.02 5.53 29.03
CA LYS A 270 -1.83 4.10 28.77
C LYS A 270 -3.17 3.40 28.96
N VAL A 271 -3.75 2.88 27.88
CA VAL A 271 -5.03 2.17 27.94
C VAL A 271 -4.87 0.89 28.76
N THR A 272 -5.54 0.82 29.91
CA THR A 272 -5.71 -0.39 30.71
C THR A 272 -7.18 -0.73 30.83
N LYS A 273 -7.51 -2.01 30.63
CA LYS A 273 -8.88 -2.53 30.50
C LYS A 273 -9.15 -3.48 31.68
N ASN A 274 -10.25 -3.27 32.43
CA ASN A 274 -11.24 -4.29 32.84
C ASN A 274 -11.98 -4.01 34.17
N ILE A 275 -13.33 -3.96 34.07
CA ILE A 275 -14.33 -4.70 34.88
C ILE A 275 -14.37 -4.47 36.41
N ALA A 276 -15.45 -3.82 36.91
CA ALA A 276 -16.53 -4.45 37.71
C ALA A 276 -17.53 -3.42 38.33
N ALA A 277 -18.85 -3.62 38.11
CA ALA A 277 -20.02 -2.96 38.76
C ALA A 277 -20.10 -1.40 38.69
N ASP A 278 -21.27 -0.74 38.75
CA ASP A 278 -22.64 -1.19 39.08
C ASP A 278 -23.70 -0.57 38.12
N GLU A 279 -25.00 -0.68 38.44
CA GLU A 279 -26.16 -0.48 37.53
C GLU A 279 -26.45 0.95 36.95
N SER A 280 -27.28 0.93 35.89
CA SER A 280 -28.25 1.98 35.43
C SER A 280 -27.85 3.13 34.48
N THR A 281 -27.91 2.81 33.18
CA THR A 281 -28.80 3.47 32.18
C THR A 281 -28.44 4.85 31.56
N THR A 282 -28.76 4.96 30.26
CA THR A 282 -28.75 6.17 29.38
C THR A 282 -27.40 6.86 29.13
N VAL A 283 -26.79 6.52 27.98
CA VAL A 283 -25.81 7.36 27.29
C VAL A 283 -26.53 8.17 26.21
N VAL A 284 -26.29 9.48 26.18
CA VAL A 284 -26.50 10.34 25.02
C VAL A 284 -25.12 10.67 24.46
N GLU A 285 -24.91 10.50 23.15
CA GLU A 285 -23.63 10.82 22.52
C GLU A 285 -23.49 12.34 22.34
N GLU A 286 -22.82 13.02 23.28
CA GLU A 286 -22.45 14.42 23.12
C GLU A 286 -21.34 14.55 22.07
N GLN A 287 -21.70 15.10 20.90
CA GLN A 287 -20.73 15.49 19.89
C GLN A 287 -19.97 16.72 20.38
N HIS A 288 -18.69 16.55 20.74
CA HIS A 288 -17.79 17.67 21.02
C HIS A 288 -17.61 18.54 19.78
N THR A 289 -18.38 19.63 19.70
CA THR A 289 -18.14 20.73 18.77
C THR A 289 -17.00 21.59 19.31
N LEU A 290 -15.88 21.63 18.59
CA LEU A 290 -14.74 22.50 18.93
C LEU A 290 -15.17 23.97 18.86
N SER A 291 -14.73 24.78 19.82
CA SER A 291 -14.94 26.22 19.79
C SER A 291 -13.99 26.90 18.80
N ALA A 292 -14.25 28.16 18.45
CA ALA A 292 -13.31 28.95 17.66
C ALA A 292 -11.95 29.10 18.38
N GLU A 293 -11.98 29.25 19.71
CA GLU A 293 -10.79 29.37 20.55
C GLU A 293 -9.93 28.08 20.52
N ASP A 294 -10.57 26.90 20.46
CA ASP A 294 -9.86 25.63 20.26
C ASP A 294 -9.20 25.59 18.88
N VAL A 295 -9.92 25.98 17.82
CA VAL A 295 -9.43 25.95 16.43
C VAL A 295 -8.23 26.89 16.26
N ASP A 296 -8.32 28.12 16.76
CA ASP A 296 -7.21 29.08 16.73
C ASP A 296 -6.00 28.54 17.51
N ALA A 297 -6.23 27.94 18.69
CA ALA A 297 -5.18 27.30 19.49
C ALA A 297 -4.60 26.00 18.87
N TYR A 298 -5.21 25.42 17.82
CA TYR A 298 -4.58 24.39 16.99
C TYR A 298 -3.84 25.00 15.79
N LEU A 299 -4.37 26.07 15.18
CA LEU A 299 -3.71 26.78 14.09
C LEU A 299 -2.36 27.37 14.54
N ASP A 300 -2.30 28.00 15.71
CA ASP A 300 -1.05 28.51 16.31
C ASP A 300 0.00 27.41 16.50
N LYS A 301 -0.41 26.23 16.98
CA LYS A 301 0.50 25.08 17.16
C LYS A 301 1.01 24.55 15.81
N CYS A 302 0.14 24.49 14.80
CA CYS A 302 0.54 24.11 13.45
C CYS A 302 1.52 25.12 12.83
N LEU A 303 1.29 26.42 13.02
CA LEU A 303 2.19 27.49 12.57
C LEU A 303 3.56 27.40 13.25
N LEU A 304 3.61 27.26 14.58
CA LEU A 304 4.85 27.12 15.33
C LEU A 304 5.63 25.85 14.92
N GLN A 305 4.94 24.73 14.70
CA GLN A 305 5.55 23.48 14.22
C GLN A 305 6.06 23.59 12.78
N ALA A 306 5.38 24.34 11.91
CA ALA A 306 5.84 24.61 10.56
C ALA A 306 7.09 25.50 10.56
N LEU A 307 7.10 26.57 11.36
CA LEU A 307 8.28 27.45 11.50
C LEU A 307 9.50 26.67 12.03
N HIS A 308 9.32 25.87 13.08
CA HIS A 308 10.37 25.02 13.66
C HIS A 308 10.94 23.98 12.67
N THR A 309 10.17 23.54 11.67
CA THR A 309 10.63 22.55 10.69
C THR A 309 11.14 23.15 9.37
N THR A 310 10.94 24.45 9.13
CA THR A 310 11.27 25.10 7.84
C THR A 310 12.29 26.24 7.94
N VAL A 311 12.33 26.97 9.05
CA VAL A 311 13.23 28.12 9.25
C VAL A 311 14.50 27.69 9.99
N ASN A 312 15.66 28.08 9.49
CA ASN A 312 16.96 27.86 10.14
C ASN A 312 17.59 29.22 10.51
N ASP A 313 18.53 29.25 11.45
CA ASP A 313 19.19 30.50 11.90
C ASP A 313 19.82 31.32 10.76
N LYS A 314 20.35 30.64 9.74
CA LYS A 314 20.91 31.22 8.49
C LYS A 314 19.88 31.99 7.63
N ASP A 315 18.59 31.76 7.84
CA ASP A 315 17.50 32.35 7.08
C ASP A 315 16.92 33.61 7.80
N LEU A 316 17.52 34.00 8.93
CA LEU A 316 17.16 35.18 9.72
C LEU A 316 18.14 36.35 9.48
N PRO A 317 17.67 37.62 9.54
CA PRO A 317 16.30 38.05 9.76
C PRO A 317 15.43 37.95 8.49
N MET A 318 14.35 37.18 8.56
CA MET A 318 13.39 37.04 7.46
C MET A 318 12.47 38.29 7.36
N PRO A 319 12.11 38.76 6.15
CA PRO A 319 11.11 39.81 5.98
C PRO A 319 9.74 39.36 6.52
N GLY A 320 9.00 40.28 7.16
CA GLY A 320 7.66 39.97 7.68
C GLY A 320 6.69 39.46 6.61
N SER A 321 6.86 39.88 5.34
CA SER A 321 6.10 39.42 4.18
C SER A 321 6.37 37.96 3.74
N THR A 322 7.20 37.21 4.47
CA THR A 322 7.39 35.76 4.27
C THR A 322 6.39 34.93 5.10
N LEU A 323 5.56 35.58 5.93
CA LEU A 323 4.62 34.94 6.87
C LEU A 323 3.13 35.31 6.62
N TRP A 324 2.81 35.97 5.50
CA TRP A 324 1.45 36.42 5.12
C TRP A 324 1.17 36.11 3.65
#